data_AF-A0A0F2SKN3-F1
#
_entry.id   AF-A0A0F2SKN3-F1
#
_cell.length_a   1.000
_cell.length_b   1.000
_cell.length_c   1.000
_cell.angle_alpha   90.00
_cell.angle_beta   90.00
_cell.angle_gamma   90.00
#
_symmetry.space_group_name_H-M   'P 1'
#
loop_
_entity.id
_entity.type
_entity.pdbx_description
1 polymer ?
#
loop_
_entity_poly.entity_id
_entity_poly.type
_entity_poly.pdbx_seq_one_letter_code
_entity_poly.pdbx_strand_id
1 'polypeptide(L)'
;MIEHAYKCTTLVDEGGLCVQEYIRKRVLDIGTYILESSATVRQTADVFGVSKSTVHKDVTERLPLVNEKLSMEVKHILETNKAERHIRGGEATRKKYQEN
;
A
#
# COMPACT_ATOMS: atom_id res chain seq x y z
N MET A 1 18.81 -4.36 3.37
CA MET A 1 18.38 -4.94 2.09
C MET A 1 17.32 -5.97 2.40
N ILE A 2 16.05 -5.68 2.13
CA ILE A 2 14.92 -6.62 2.19
C ILE A 2 14.45 -6.71 0.73
N GLU A 3 15.08 -7.57 -0.06
CA GLU A 3 14.58 -8.92 -0.39
C GLU A 3 13.15 -8.92 -0.97
N HIS A 4 13.08 -8.97 -2.31
CA HIS A 4 12.29 -9.96 -3.05
C HIS A 4 10.82 -10.22 -2.64
N ALA A 5 9.99 -9.21 -2.40
CA ALA A 5 8.57 -9.43 -2.08
C ALA A 5 7.60 -9.34 -3.29
N TYR A 6 8.12 -9.30 -4.51
CA TYR A 6 7.42 -9.87 -5.68
C TYR A 6 8.06 -11.17 -6.15
N LYS A 7 8.54 -11.96 -5.18
CA LYS A 7 8.53 -13.41 -5.38
C LYS A 7 7.06 -13.81 -5.57
N CYS A 8 6.81 -14.36 -6.74
CA CYS A 8 5.75 -15.30 -7.03
C CYS A 8 5.44 -16.18 -5.80
N THR A 9 4.36 -15.90 -5.10
CA THR A 9 3.73 -16.83 -4.15
C THR A 9 2.26 -16.92 -4.54
N THR A 10 2.05 -17.77 -5.56
CA THR A 10 0.93 -18.69 -5.72
C THR A 10 -0.30 -18.45 -4.83
N LEU A 11 -1.39 -17.96 -5.40
CA LEU A 11 -2.72 -18.58 -5.36
C LEU A 11 -3.51 -18.14 -6.61
N VAL A 12 -3.72 -19.12 -7.50
CA VAL A 12 -4.70 -19.27 -8.59
C VAL A 12 -5.39 -18.02 -9.17
N ASP A 13 -5.26 -17.84 -10.48
CA ASP A 13 -6.42 -17.86 -11.38
C ASP A 13 -5.93 -18.25 -12.77
N GLU A 14 -6.44 -19.36 -13.27
CA GLU A 14 -6.22 -19.83 -14.62
C GLU A 14 -6.95 -18.90 -15.60
N GLY A 15 -6.19 -18.21 -16.45
CA GLY A 15 -6.80 -17.36 -17.46
C GLY A 15 -5.80 -16.35 -17.98
N GLY A 16 -5.18 -16.66 -19.11
CA GLY A 16 -4.44 -15.63 -19.83
C GLY A 16 -5.41 -14.55 -20.29
N LEU A 17 -5.37 -13.33 -19.73
CA LEU A 17 -6.17 -12.21 -20.22
C LEU A 17 -5.64 -10.82 -19.84
N CYS A 18 -6.06 -9.88 -20.70
CA CYS A 18 -5.87 -8.45 -20.87
C CYS A 18 -5.22 -7.57 -19.77
N VAL A 19 -4.62 -6.47 -20.26
CA VAL A 19 -3.99 -5.38 -19.48
C VAL A 19 -4.91 -4.81 -18.39
N GLN A 20 -6.22 -4.93 -18.52
CA GLN A 20 -7.15 -4.36 -17.55
C GLN A 20 -7.35 -5.23 -16.30
N GLU A 21 -7.20 -6.55 -16.43
CA GLU A 21 -7.46 -7.48 -15.34
C GLU A 21 -6.30 -7.51 -14.32
N TYR A 22 -5.05 -7.41 -14.79
CA TYR A 22 -3.89 -7.31 -13.89
C TYR A 22 -3.96 -6.06 -13.01
N ILE A 23 -4.50 -4.94 -13.52
CA ILE A 23 -4.64 -3.70 -12.75
C ILE A 23 -5.68 -3.89 -11.66
N ARG A 24 -6.81 -4.52 -12.00
CA ARG A 24 -7.90 -4.78 -11.06
C ARG A 24 -7.44 -5.67 -9.91
N LYS A 25 -6.75 -6.78 -10.20
CA LYS A 25 -6.21 -7.69 -9.19
C LYS A 25 -5.19 -6.98 -8.30
N ARG A 26 -4.23 -6.24 -8.89
CA ARG A 26 -3.26 -5.44 -8.14
C ARG A 26 -3.91 -4.44 -7.18
N VAL A 27 -4.93 -3.71 -7.64
CA VAL A 27 -5.63 -2.69 -6.83
C VAL A 27 -6.30 -3.34 -5.62
N LEU A 28 -6.94 -4.50 -5.82
CA LEU A 28 -7.55 -5.28 -4.74
C LEU A 28 -6.49 -5.77 -3.74
N ASP A 29 -5.41 -6.37 -4.23
CA ASP A 29 -4.33 -6.89 -3.38
C ASP A 29 -3.70 -5.78 -2.52
N ILE A 30 -3.44 -4.61 -3.12
CA ILE A 30 -2.94 -3.42 -2.42
C ILE A 30 -3.90 -2.96 -1.33
N GLY A 31 -5.20 -2.90 -1.64
CA GLY A 31 -6.23 -2.47 -0.70
C GLY A 31 -6.32 -3.41 0.50
N THR A 32 -6.39 -4.71 0.24
CA THR A 32 -6.44 -5.76 1.28
C THR A 32 -5.18 -5.75 2.13
N TYR A 33 -3.99 -5.63 1.52
CA TYR A 33 -2.73 -5.57 2.26
C TYR A 33 -2.66 -4.37 3.22
N ILE A 34 -3.09 -3.18 2.76
CA ILE A 34 -3.12 -2.00 3.64
C ILE A 34 -4.11 -2.20 4.78
N LEU A 35 -5.26 -2.84 4.52
CA LEU A 35 -6.25 -3.12 5.53
C LEU A 35 -5.71 -4.08 6.60
N GLU A 36 -5.13 -5.21 6.19
CA GLU A 36 -4.63 -6.24 7.11
C GLU A 36 -3.38 -5.79 7.89
N SER A 37 -2.43 -5.15 7.21
CA SER A 37 -1.14 -4.76 7.80
C SER A 37 -1.13 -3.34 8.36
N SER A 38 -2.19 -2.55 8.15
CA SER A 38 -2.21 -1.10 8.44
C SER A 38 -1.01 -0.33 7.87
N ALA A 39 -0.50 -0.81 6.73
CA ALA A 39 0.77 -0.35 6.15
C ALA A 39 0.64 1.04 5.52
N THR A 40 1.74 1.81 5.55
CA THR A 40 1.79 3.11 4.87
C THR A 40 1.93 2.95 3.35
N VAL A 41 1.47 3.94 2.57
CA VAL A 41 1.62 3.96 1.09
C VAL A 41 3.06 3.66 0.65
N ARG A 42 4.06 4.10 1.42
CA ARG A 42 5.47 3.86 1.11
C ARG A 42 5.85 2.40 1.29
N GLN A 43 5.47 1.79 2.41
CA GLN A 43 5.72 0.36 2.64
C GLN A 43 5.02 -0.51 1.61
N THR A 44 3.77 -0.18 1.27
CA THR A 44 3.04 -0.88 0.23
C THR A 44 3.71 -0.70 -1.13
N ALA A 45 4.17 0.50 -1.48
CA ALA A 45 4.93 0.74 -2.71
C ALA A 45 6.21 -0.10 -2.80
N ASP A 46 6.94 -0.24 -1.69
CA ASP A 46 8.17 -1.02 -1.63
C ASP A 46 7.90 -2.54 -1.75
N VAL A 47 6.86 -3.05 -1.08
CA VAL A 47 6.43 -4.47 -1.16
C VAL A 47 5.91 -4.80 -2.55
N PHE A 48 5.05 -3.93 -3.07
CA PHE A 48 4.43 -4.06 -4.38
C PHE A 48 5.27 -3.42 -5.48
N GLY A 49 6.58 -3.21 -5.32
CA GLY A 49 7.50 -2.81 -6.40
C GLY A 49 7.00 -1.71 -7.36
N VAL A 50 6.13 -0.81 -6.90
CA VAL A 50 5.47 0.24 -7.69
C VAL A 50 5.78 1.59 -7.08
N SER A 51 5.60 2.66 -7.84
CA SER A 51 5.81 3.99 -7.30
C SER A 51 4.72 4.35 -6.28
N LYS A 52 5.08 5.14 -5.26
CA LYS A 52 4.13 5.74 -4.31
C LYS A 52 2.95 6.43 -5.02
N SER A 53 3.22 7.14 -6.12
CA SER A 53 2.17 7.83 -6.90
C SER A 53 1.22 6.84 -7.58
N THR A 54 1.75 5.71 -8.07
CA THR A 54 0.96 4.62 -8.64
C THR A 54 0.05 4.00 -7.58
N VAL A 55 0.59 3.67 -6.40
CA VAL A 55 -0.22 3.15 -5.29
C VAL A 55 -1.32 4.15 -4.92
N HIS A 56 -0.97 5.43 -4.77
CA HIS A 56 -1.96 6.44 -4.41
C HIS A 56 -3.10 6.51 -5.43
N LYS A 57 -2.80 6.62 -6.74
CA LYS A 57 -3.82 6.63 -7.79
C LYS A 57 -4.66 5.35 -7.77
N ASP A 58 -4.02 4.20 -7.61
CA ASP A 58 -4.69 2.91 -7.52
C ASP A 58 -5.69 2.87 -6.35
N VAL A 59 -5.31 3.38 -5.17
CA VAL A 59 -6.16 3.33 -3.97
C VAL A 59 -7.22 4.44 -3.97
N THR A 60 -6.90 5.64 -4.47
CA THR A 60 -7.85 6.78 -4.42
C THR A 60 -8.76 6.88 -5.62
N GLU A 61 -8.31 6.47 -6.81
CA GLU A 61 -9.09 6.59 -8.05
C GLU A 61 -9.65 5.25 -8.51
N ARG A 62 -8.92 4.14 -8.35
CA ARG A 62 -9.31 2.83 -8.91
C ARG A 62 -10.03 1.93 -7.91
N LEU A 63 -9.54 1.85 -6.67
CA LEU A 63 -10.13 1.03 -5.62
C LEU A 63 -11.61 1.33 -5.35
N PRO A 64 -12.08 2.59 -5.27
CA PRO A 64 -13.51 2.85 -5.06
C PRO A 64 -14.40 2.38 -6.22
N LEU A 65 -13.86 2.31 -7.44
CA LEU A 65 -14.57 1.76 -8.62
C LEU A 65 -14.71 0.23 -8.56
N VAL A 66 -13.84 -0.43 -7.81
CA VAL A 66 -13.82 -1.89 -7.67
C VAL A 66 -14.55 -2.32 -6.38
N ASN A 67 -14.20 -1.71 -5.25
CA ASN A 67 -14.76 -1.97 -3.94
C ASN A 67 -14.72 -0.70 -3.07
N GLU A 68 -15.87 -0.03 -2.98
CA GLU A 68 -16.05 1.18 -2.18
C GLU A 68 -15.79 0.96 -0.69
N LYS A 69 -16.28 -0.14 -0.11
CA LYS A 69 -16.11 -0.43 1.33
C LYS A 69 -14.64 -0.55 1.70
N LEU A 70 -13.88 -1.35 0.93
CA LEU A 70 -12.45 -1.51 1.13
C LEU A 70 -11.71 -0.17 0.96
N SER A 71 -12.10 0.64 -0.02
CA SER A 71 -11.53 1.98 -0.21
C SER A 71 -11.74 2.90 1.00
N MET A 72 -12.91 2.84 1.65
CA MET A 72 -13.20 3.66 2.83
C MET A 72 -12.34 3.26 4.02
N GLU A 73 -12.18 1.96 4.28
CA GLU A 73 -11.37 1.47 5.39
C GLU A 73 -9.88 1.78 5.19
N VAL A 74 -9.36 1.53 3.98
CA VAL A 74 -7.98 1.88 3.62
C VAL A 74 -7.75 3.39 3.77
N LYS A 75 -8.69 4.22 3.30
CA LYS A 75 -8.62 5.68 3.48
C LYS A 75 -8.56 6.08 4.94
N HIS A 76 -9.33 5.43 5.81
CA HIS A 76 -9.30 5.69 7.25
C HIS A 76 -7.91 5.39 7.84
N ILE A 77 -7.31 4.24 7.51
CA ILE A 77 -5.95 3.87 7.93
C ILE A 77 -4.92 4.90 7.45
N LEU A 78 -5.04 5.37 6.20
CA LEU A 78 -4.13 6.36 5.64
C LEU A 78 -4.24 7.72 6.35
N GLU A 79 -5.45 8.15 6.70
CA GLU A 79 -5.68 9.37 7.47
C GLU A 79 -5.13 9.26 8.90
N THR A 80 -5.32 8.11 9.57
CA THR A 80 -4.72 7.85 10.89
C THR A 80 -3.19 7.94 10.83
N ASN A 81 -2.57 7.27 9.84
CA ASN A 81 -1.12 7.35 9.63
C ASN A 81 -0.63 8.79 9.34
N LYS A 82 -1.44 9.60 8.67
CA LYS A 82 -1.13 11.00 8.37
C LYS A 82 -1.22 11.88 9.63
N ALA A 83 -2.22 11.65 10.48
CA ALA A 83 -2.35 12.34 11.76
C ALA A 83 -1.18 12.01 12.71
N GLU A 84 -0.77 10.75 12.77
CA GLU A 84 0.34 10.28 13.61
C GLU A 84 1.73 10.73 13.13
N ARG A 85 1.85 11.20 11.88
CA ARG A 85 3.13 11.60 11.28
C ARG A 85 3.88 12.64 12.12
N HIS A 86 3.15 13.54 12.78
CA HIS A 86 3.76 14.57 13.62
C HIS A 86 4.42 13.98 14.87
N ILE A 87 3.85 12.92 15.43
CA ILE A 87 4.41 12.20 16.58
C ILE A 87 5.70 11.47 16.15
N ARG A 88 5.65 10.74 15.04
CA ARG A 88 6.83 10.06 14.47
C ARG A 88 7.96 11.03 14.06
N GLY A 89 7.62 12.22 13.58
CA GLY A 89 8.61 13.23 13.17
C GLY A 89 9.48 13.75 14.32
N GLY A 90 8.88 13.91 15.51
CA GLY A 90 9.62 14.30 16.72
C GLY A 90 10.63 13.25 17.17
N GLU A 91 10.24 11.97 17.12
CA GLU A 91 11.13 10.84 17.44
C GLU A 91 12.26 10.67 16.42
N ALA A 92 11.96 10.85 15.12
CA ALA A 92 12.98 10.77 14.07
C ALA A 92 14.08 11.81 14.26
N THR A 93 13.71 13.01 14.72
CA THR A 93 14.68 14.07 15.03
C THR A 93 15.51 13.68 16.26
N ARG A 94 14.88 13.23 17.36
CA ARG A 94 15.60 12.78 18.56
C ARG A 94 16.63 11.67 18.29
N LYS A 95 16.26 10.65 17.51
CA LYS A 95 17.17 9.54 17.16
C LYS A 95 18.40 10.03 16.37
N LYS A 96 18.20 10.94 15.42
CA LYS A 96 19.28 11.52 14.60
C LYS A 96 20.34 12.26 15.44
N TYR A 97 19.95 12.85 16.57
CA TYR A 97 20.87 13.59 17.45
C TYR A 97 21.36 12.78 18.67
N GLN A 98 20.83 11.57 18.91
CA GLN A 98 21.30 10.66 19.97
C GLN A 98 22.30 9.61 19.47
N GLU A 99 22.31 9.31 18.16
CA GLU A 99 23.31 8.43 17.54
C GLU A 99 24.66 9.13 17.26
N ASN A 100 24.89 10.33 17.81
CA ASN A 100 26.09 11.14 17.60
C ASN A 100 26.78 11.49 18.92
#